data_AF-A0A023F116-F1
#
_entry.id   AF-A0A023F116-F1
#
_cell.length_a   1.000
_cell.length_b   1.000
_cell.length_c   1.000
_cell.angle_alpha   90.00
_cell.angle_beta   90.00
_cell.angle_gamma   90.00
#
_symmetry.space_group_name_H-M   'P 1'
#
loop_
_entity.id
_entity.type
_entity.pdbx_description
1 polymer ?
#
loop_
_entity_poly.entity_id
_entity_poly.type
_entity_poly.pdbx_seq_one_letter_code
_entity_poly.pdbx_strand_id
1 'polypeptide(L)'
;FLKSIKRLKNCVYLYKYYVTSVDRGLLSGIIACLAPALIAPAHIATLYYFWHQFSRRVNKKNCSCSCWDTVFKGTYESGIASYKHVYFNASFNTLKIWTLTVICVITFYESIRRLVSLGLQSYLRYSMLLLFLSAIFSHYYSWWSFFNYWNDDYYAQWNHQLFFTSTELLSTFIVLQLADNRLLVTPRKALGIVGVAVMHVIAGSLDQFVSNVVKGEGHMHQVLRDVSFMVPDLLHVLLPLVELKRSYCKSPKYLYVPLNDLRRDILVIITLITLGIFLCSLL
;
A
#
# COMPACT_ATOMS: atom_id res chain seq x y z
N PHE A 1 -3.76 -26.53 -37.55
CA PHE A 1 -3.82 -25.21 -36.88
C PHE A 1 -5.11 -24.98 -36.09
N LEU A 2 -6.30 -25.04 -36.69
CA LEU A 2 -7.62 -24.85 -36.02
C LEU A 2 -7.90 -25.78 -34.81
N LYS A 3 -7.39 -27.02 -34.84
CA LYS A 3 -7.53 -28.00 -33.73
C LYS A 3 -6.74 -27.59 -32.47
N SER A 4 -5.63 -26.85 -32.65
CA SER A 4 -4.80 -26.33 -31.55
C SER A 4 -5.46 -25.14 -30.86
N ILE A 5 -6.10 -24.26 -31.64
CA ILE A 5 -6.85 -23.10 -31.12
C ILE A 5 -8.08 -23.55 -30.31
N LYS A 6 -8.76 -24.62 -30.72
CA LYS A 6 -9.90 -25.19 -29.98
C LYS A 6 -9.47 -25.82 -28.64
N ARG A 7 -8.30 -26.48 -28.59
CA ARG A 7 -7.69 -27.00 -27.35
C ARG A 7 -7.27 -25.89 -26.40
N LEU A 8 -6.66 -24.81 -26.89
CA LEU A 8 -6.32 -23.63 -26.10
C LEU A 8 -7.56 -22.97 -25.50
N LYS A 9 -8.63 -22.79 -26.29
CA LYS A 9 -9.91 -22.25 -25.77
C LYS A 9 -10.53 -23.14 -24.70
N ASN A 10 -10.50 -24.48 -24.86
CA ASN A 10 -11.04 -25.40 -23.86
C ASN A 10 -10.17 -25.46 -22.59
N CYS A 11 -8.84 -25.38 -22.69
CA CYS A 11 -7.96 -25.25 -21.52
C CYS A 11 -8.20 -23.94 -20.77
N VAL A 12 -8.35 -22.83 -21.47
CA VAL A 12 -8.71 -21.54 -20.86
C VAL A 12 -10.09 -21.62 -20.21
N TYR A 13 -11.06 -22.30 -20.80
CA TYR A 13 -12.41 -22.47 -20.24
C TYR A 13 -12.41 -23.36 -18.99
N LEU A 14 -11.69 -24.48 -19.01
CA LEU A 14 -11.51 -25.37 -17.86
C LEU A 14 -10.75 -24.70 -16.73
N TYR A 15 -9.68 -23.95 -17.04
CA TYR A 15 -8.95 -23.16 -16.06
C TYR A 15 -9.80 -22.02 -15.49
N LYS A 16 -10.60 -21.35 -16.34
CA LYS A 16 -11.56 -20.33 -15.93
C LYS A 16 -12.59 -20.92 -14.96
N TYR A 17 -13.12 -22.13 -15.23
CA TYR A 17 -14.05 -22.82 -14.35
C TYR A 17 -13.41 -23.21 -13.01
N TYR A 18 -12.20 -23.81 -13.04
CA TYR A 18 -11.49 -24.27 -11.83
C TYR A 18 -11.03 -23.13 -10.92
N VAL A 19 -10.53 -22.02 -11.48
CA VAL A 19 -10.16 -20.83 -10.69
C VAL A 19 -11.40 -20.11 -10.17
N THR A 20 -12.54 -20.20 -10.86
CA THR A 20 -13.81 -19.65 -10.35
C THR A 20 -14.55 -20.55 -9.36
N SER A 21 -14.18 -21.84 -9.28
CA SER A 21 -14.80 -22.86 -8.40
C SER A 21 -13.96 -23.19 -7.16
N VAL A 22 -12.87 -22.46 -6.90
CA VAL A 22 -12.36 -22.38 -5.53
C VAL A 22 -13.34 -21.49 -4.75
N ASP A 23 -14.41 -22.12 -4.28
CA ASP A 23 -15.49 -21.55 -3.47
C ASP A 23 -14.92 -20.61 -2.38
N ARG A 24 -15.15 -19.29 -2.41
CA ARG A 24 -16.43 -18.54 -2.37
C ARG A 24 -17.34 -18.83 -1.18
N GLY A 25 -16.82 -19.44 -0.13
CA GLY A 25 -17.36 -19.14 1.20
C GLY A 25 -16.83 -17.78 1.64
N LEU A 26 -17.71 -16.81 1.90
CA LEU A 26 -17.31 -15.64 2.70
C LEU A 26 -16.58 -16.11 3.97
N LEU A 27 -17.08 -17.19 4.56
CA LEU A 27 -16.50 -17.86 5.71
C LEU A 27 -15.12 -18.49 5.44
N SER A 28 -14.91 -19.18 4.32
CA SER A 28 -13.60 -19.78 3.99
C SER A 28 -12.56 -18.71 3.69
N GLY A 29 -12.95 -17.61 3.02
CA GLY A 29 -12.09 -16.44 2.83
C GLY A 29 -11.75 -15.72 4.13
N ILE A 30 -12.74 -15.52 5.00
CA ILE A 30 -12.53 -14.94 6.33
C ILE A 30 -11.60 -15.82 7.17
N ILE A 31 -11.80 -17.13 7.21
CA ILE A 31 -10.95 -18.07 7.95
C ILE A 31 -9.53 -18.09 7.37
N ALA A 32 -9.39 -18.14 6.04
CA ALA A 32 -8.09 -18.14 5.37
C ALA A 32 -7.27 -16.86 5.63
N CYS A 33 -7.92 -15.72 5.81
CA CYS A 33 -7.26 -14.46 6.18
C CYS A 33 -7.04 -14.35 7.70
N LEU A 34 -8.02 -14.76 8.51
CA LEU A 34 -7.97 -14.66 9.97
C LEU A 34 -6.90 -15.57 10.58
N ALA A 35 -6.73 -16.79 10.08
CA ALA A 35 -5.75 -17.73 10.63
C ALA A 35 -4.32 -17.15 10.63
N PRO A 36 -3.73 -16.73 9.49
CA PRO A 36 -2.42 -16.09 9.49
C PRO A 36 -2.42 -14.73 10.22
N ALA A 37 -3.52 -13.97 10.17
CA ALA A 37 -3.65 -12.70 10.89
C ALA A 37 -3.63 -12.85 12.42
N LEU A 38 -4.09 -13.98 12.95
CA LEU A 38 -4.16 -14.22 14.38
C LEU A 38 -2.96 -14.99 14.92
N ILE A 39 -2.31 -15.85 14.13
CA ILE A 39 -1.19 -16.69 14.60
C ILE A 39 -0.05 -15.85 15.19
N ALA A 40 0.44 -14.83 14.47
CA ALA A 40 1.56 -14.03 14.95
C ALA A 40 1.20 -13.16 16.16
N PRO A 41 0.06 -12.42 16.16
CA PRO A 41 -0.43 -11.73 17.35
C PRO A 41 -0.66 -12.63 18.56
N ALA A 42 -1.29 -13.80 18.37
CA ALA A 42 -1.54 -14.75 19.45
C ALA A 42 -0.24 -15.28 20.04
N HIS A 43 0.74 -15.66 19.19
CA HIS A 43 2.06 -16.07 19.64
C HIS A 43 2.72 -14.98 20.50
N ILE A 44 2.81 -13.74 20.00
CA ILE A 44 3.41 -12.62 20.75
C ILE A 44 2.67 -12.33 22.06
N ALA A 45 1.33 -12.40 22.06
CA ALA A 45 0.53 -12.21 23.27
C ALA A 45 0.78 -13.31 24.32
N THR A 46 0.91 -14.57 23.90
CA THR A 46 1.32 -15.68 24.77
C THR A 46 2.70 -15.42 25.37
N LEU A 47 3.67 -14.99 24.56
CA LEU A 47 5.00 -14.66 25.06
C LEU A 47 4.96 -13.52 26.08
N TYR A 48 4.22 -12.45 25.76
CA TYR A 48 4.06 -11.30 26.65
C TYR A 48 3.47 -11.68 28.01
N TYR A 49 2.42 -12.51 28.02
CA TYR A 49 1.73 -12.90 29.24
C TYR A 49 2.53 -13.91 30.09
N PHE A 50 3.05 -14.98 29.48
CA PHE A 50 3.68 -16.08 30.23
C PHE A 50 5.16 -15.88 30.52
N TRP A 51 5.86 -15.06 29.72
CA TRP A 51 7.30 -14.84 29.91
C TRP A 51 7.67 -13.53 30.61
N HIS A 52 6.70 -12.84 31.22
CA HIS A 52 6.99 -11.67 32.06
C HIS A 52 8.01 -12.00 33.17
N GLN A 53 7.93 -13.20 33.77
CA GLN A 53 8.84 -13.64 34.83
C GLN A 53 10.29 -13.89 34.36
N PHE A 54 10.51 -14.13 33.07
CA PHE A 54 11.85 -14.31 32.48
C PHE A 54 12.38 -13.01 31.85
N SER A 55 11.54 -11.97 31.80
CA SER A 55 11.90 -10.69 31.21
C SER A 55 12.85 -9.89 32.10
N ARG A 56 13.84 -9.24 31.49
CA ARG A 56 14.75 -8.31 32.18
C ARG A 56 14.26 -6.88 32.05
N ARG A 57 14.43 -6.06 33.11
CA ARG A 57 14.13 -4.63 33.05
C ARG A 57 15.18 -3.91 32.19
N VAL A 58 14.69 -3.09 31.26
CA VAL A 58 15.52 -2.33 30.31
C VAL A 58 15.42 -0.84 30.59
N ASN A 59 16.57 -0.18 30.66
CA ASN A 59 16.61 1.28 30.75
C ASN A 59 16.48 1.91 29.37
N LYS A 60 15.25 2.21 28.93
CA LYS A 60 14.95 2.80 27.62
C LYS A 60 15.60 4.17 27.34
N LYS A 61 16.17 4.87 28.34
CA LYS A 61 16.70 6.24 28.18
C LYS A 61 18.16 6.29 27.74
N ASN A 62 19.00 5.38 28.24
CA ASN A 62 20.46 5.38 28.00
C ASN A 62 20.92 4.03 27.42
N CYS A 63 20.21 3.53 26.42
CA CYS A 63 20.48 2.22 25.82
C CYS A 63 21.68 2.22 24.88
N SER A 64 22.59 1.26 25.06
CA SER A 64 23.56 0.86 24.03
C SER A 64 23.19 -0.49 23.42
N CYS A 65 23.44 -1.60 24.13
CA CYS A 65 23.14 -2.97 23.67
C CYS A 65 22.35 -3.82 24.68
N SER A 66 22.20 -3.39 25.93
CA SER A 66 21.55 -4.16 27.01
C SER A 66 20.02 -4.08 27.00
N CYS A 67 19.43 -3.50 25.96
CA CYS A 67 18.03 -3.11 25.91
C CYS A 67 17.15 -3.97 25.00
N TRP A 68 17.79 -4.88 24.27
CA TRP A 68 17.15 -5.66 23.24
C TRP A 68 16.79 -7.03 23.78
N ASP A 69 15.66 -7.52 23.31
CA ASP A 69 15.25 -8.91 23.39
C ASP A 69 15.13 -9.49 24.81
N THR A 70 14.48 -8.75 25.72
CA THR A 70 14.37 -9.08 27.16
C THR A 70 13.88 -10.49 27.46
N VAL A 71 13.24 -11.15 26.50
CA VAL A 71 12.57 -12.44 26.63
C VAL A 71 13.15 -13.52 25.68
N PHE A 72 13.40 -13.23 24.41
CA PHE A 72 13.67 -14.27 23.39
C PHE A 72 15.18 -14.58 23.24
N LYS A 73 16.04 -13.56 23.26
CA LYS A 73 17.52 -13.68 23.17
C LYS A 73 18.27 -13.11 24.37
N GLY A 74 17.64 -12.31 25.20
CA GLY A 74 18.28 -11.59 26.31
C GLY A 74 18.84 -12.51 27.41
N THR A 75 18.34 -13.74 27.52
CA THR A 75 18.92 -14.78 28.40
C THR A 75 20.17 -15.43 27.82
N TYR A 76 20.31 -15.46 26.50
CA TYR A 76 21.46 -16.05 25.78
C TYR A 76 22.56 -15.03 25.51
N GLU A 77 22.23 -13.74 25.51
CA GLU A 77 23.19 -12.65 25.30
C GLU A 77 23.46 -11.88 26.60
N SER A 78 24.29 -12.46 27.47
CA SER A 78 24.93 -11.73 28.57
C SER A 78 26.32 -11.28 28.14
N GLY A 79 26.44 -10.10 27.49
CA GLY A 79 27.73 -9.58 27.01
C GLY A 79 27.60 -8.48 25.96
N ILE A 80 28.65 -8.25 25.18
CA ILE A 80 28.62 -7.35 24.02
C ILE A 80 27.73 -8.00 22.95
N ALA A 81 26.59 -7.38 22.65
CA ALA A 81 25.63 -7.93 21.71
C ALA A 81 26.24 -8.04 20.30
N SER A 82 26.06 -9.20 19.68
CA SER A 82 26.38 -9.42 18.27
C SER A 82 25.33 -8.75 17.36
N TYR A 83 25.71 -8.42 16.12
CA TYR A 83 24.77 -7.87 15.14
C TYR A 83 23.57 -8.82 14.93
N LYS A 84 22.35 -8.26 14.96
CA LYS A 84 21.12 -8.97 14.58
C LYS A 84 20.46 -8.27 13.41
N HIS A 85 19.82 -9.08 12.57
CA HIS A 85 19.03 -8.60 11.45
C HIS A 85 17.69 -7.99 11.89
N VAL A 86 17.06 -8.52 12.94
CA VAL A 86 15.79 -8.01 13.49
C VAL A 86 15.76 -8.24 15.01
N TYR A 87 15.29 -7.25 15.77
CA TYR A 87 15.14 -7.31 17.23
C TYR A 87 13.67 -7.32 17.60
N PHE A 88 13.24 -8.19 18.53
CA PHE A 88 11.86 -8.21 19.02
C PHE A 88 11.80 -8.34 20.54
N ASN A 89 11.42 -7.26 21.22
CA ASN A 89 10.92 -7.35 22.60
C ASN A 89 9.44 -7.78 22.55
N ALA A 90 8.98 -8.73 23.35
CA ALA A 90 7.55 -9.02 23.45
C ALA A 90 6.85 -7.82 24.12
N SER A 91 6.32 -6.90 23.32
CA SER A 91 5.72 -5.64 23.76
C SER A 91 4.47 -5.32 22.93
N PHE A 92 3.68 -4.35 23.36
CA PHE A 92 2.51 -3.91 22.60
C PHE A 92 2.88 -3.34 21.22
N ASN A 93 4.04 -2.69 21.08
CA ASN A 93 4.51 -2.22 19.77
C ASN A 93 4.84 -3.40 18.84
N THR A 94 5.40 -4.49 19.37
CA THR A 94 5.65 -5.72 18.60
C THR A 94 4.35 -6.35 18.12
N LEU A 95 3.29 -6.33 18.94
CA LEU A 95 1.95 -6.75 18.52
C LEU A 95 1.42 -5.88 17.37
N LYS A 96 1.57 -4.54 17.45
CA LYS A 96 1.19 -3.62 16.36
C LYS A 96 1.94 -3.92 15.07
N ILE A 97 3.26 -4.08 15.15
CA ILE A 97 4.14 -4.37 14.00
C ILE A 97 3.69 -5.66 13.30
N TRP A 98 3.50 -6.74 14.05
CA TRP A 98 3.06 -8.02 13.49
C TRP A 98 1.65 -7.93 12.88
N THR A 99 0.73 -7.28 13.58
CA THR A 99 -0.65 -7.10 13.09
C THR A 99 -0.66 -6.32 11.78
N LEU A 100 0.06 -5.18 11.72
CA LEU A 100 0.20 -4.39 10.50
C LEU A 100 0.83 -5.21 9.37
N THR A 101 1.93 -5.91 9.65
CA THR A 101 2.64 -6.72 8.65
C THR A 101 1.74 -7.77 8.03
N VAL A 102 0.95 -8.49 8.84
CA VAL A 102 0.04 -9.49 8.30
C VAL A 102 -1.08 -8.85 7.48
N ILE A 103 -1.67 -7.75 7.94
CA ILE A 103 -2.68 -7.01 7.17
C ILE A 103 -2.12 -6.58 5.81
N CYS A 104 -0.91 -6.02 5.77
CA CYS A 104 -0.23 -5.61 4.55
C CYS A 104 0.00 -6.80 3.60
N VAL A 105 0.52 -7.93 4.12
CA VAL A 105 0.79 -9.13 3.32
C VAL A 105 -0.48 -9.73 2.73
N ILE A 106 -1.56 -9.86 3.53
CA ILE A 106 -2.85 -10.38 3.06
C ILE A 106 -3.44 -9.43 2.00
N THR A 107 -3.42 -8.12 2.25
CA THR A 107 -3.95 -7.13 1.30
C THR A 107 -3.19 -7.15 -0.01
N PHE A 108 -1.86 -7.27 0.05
CA PHE A 108 -1.02 -7.40 -1.13
C PHE A 108 -1.32 -8.69 -1.90
N TYR A 109 -1.39 -9.83 -1.22
CA TYR A 109 -1.76 -11.11 -1.81
C TYR A 109 -3.12 -11.04 -2.53
N GLU A 110 -4.15 -10.50 -1.87
CA GLU A 110 -5.48 -10.36 -2.43
C GLU A 110 -5.52 -9.43 -3.65
N SER A 111 -4.74 -8.35 -3.61
CA SER A 111 -4.59 -7.42 -4.74
C SER A 111 -3.95 -8.10 -5.94
N ILE A 112 -2.86 -8.83 -5.75
CA ILE A 112 -2.18 -9.60 -6.80
C ILE A 112 -3.10 -10.71 -7.34
N ARG A 113 -3.75 -11.48 -6.45
CA ARG A 113 -4.71 -12.53 -6.82
C ARG A 113 -5.80 -11.99 -7.73
N ARG A 114 -6.37 -10.83 -7.38
CA ARG A 114 -7.37 -10.14 -8.21
C ARG A 114 -6.81 -9.74 -9.57
N LEU A 115 -5.65 -9.09 -9.62
CA LEU A 115 -5.04 -8.64 -10.88
C LEU A 115 -4.69 -9.81 -11.81
N VAL A 116 -4.13 -10.88 -11.25
CA VAL A 116 -3.83 -12.12 -11.97
C VAL A 116 -5.10 -12.76 -12.51
N SER A 117 -6.16 -12.85 -11.69
CA SER A 117 -7.47 -13.36 -12.14
C SER A 117 -8.05 -12.54 -13.28
N LEU A 118 -8.00 -11.20 -13.20
CA LEU A 118 -8.42 -10.31 -14.30
C LEU A 118 -7.57 -10.52 -15.56
N GLY A 119 -6.25 -10.69 -15.40
CA GLY A 119 -5.33 -10.95 -16.52
C GLY A 119 -5.65 -12.25 -17.24
N LEU A 120 -5.83 -13.33 -16.48
CA LEU A 120 -6.17 -14.66 -17.01
C LEU A 120 -7.54 -14.69 -17.70
N GLN A 121 -8.48 -13.85 -17.25
CA GLN A 121 -9.78 -13.69 -17.88
C GLN A 121 -9.80 -12.68 -19.04
N SER A 122 -8.66 -12.03 -19.35
CA SER A 122 -8.54 -10.95 -20.35
C SER A 122 -9.44 -9.73 -20.06
N TYR A 123 -9.79 -9.51 -18.80
CA TYR A 123 -10.53 -8.33 -18.34
C TYR A 123 -9.62 -7.27 -17.71
N LEU A 124 -8.30 -7.46 -17.73
CA LEU A 124 -7.36 -6.55 -17.12
C LEU A 124 -7.15 -5.29 -17.97
N ARG A 125 -7.28 -4.12 -17.32
CA ARG A 125 -6.87 -2.82 -17.86
C ARG A 125 -5.40 -2.57 -17.51
N TYR A 126 -4.51 -2.75 -18.49
CA TYR A 126 -3.05 -2.68 -18.28
C TYR A 126 -2.54 -1.32 -17.77
N SER A 127 -3.21 -0.21 -18.10
CA SER A 127 -2.85 1.10 -17.54
C SER A 127 -3.00 1.13 -16.02
N MET A 128 -4.03 0.46 -15.47
CA MET A 128 -4.24 0.37 -14.02
C MET A 128 -3.31 -0.66 -13.37
N LEU A 129 -2.91 -1.71 -14.10
CA LEU A 129 -1.84 -2.61 -13.65
C LEU A 129 -0.53 -1.84 -13.49
N LEU A 130 -0.17 -1.00 -14.47
CA LEU A 130 1.04 -0.18 -14.41
C LEU A 130 1.01 0.78 -13.21
N LEU A 131 -0.13 1.44 -12.97
CA LEU A 131 -0.32 2.28 -11.77
C LEU A 131 -0.10 1.48 -10.48
N PHE A 132 -0.76 0.33 -10.34
CA PHE A 132 -0.60 -0.53 -9.17
C PHE A 132 0.85 -0.97 -8.96
N LEU A 133 1.54 -1.43 -10.02
CA LEU A 133 2.94 -1.84 -9.93
C LEU A 133 3.87 -0.69 -9.54
N SER A 134 3.62 0.51 -10.08
CA SER A 134 4.40 1.70 -9.72
C SER A 134 4.21 2.11 -8.25
N ALA A 135 3.03 1.89 -7.67
CA ALA A 135 2.74 2.22 -6.27
C ALA A 135 3.31 1.20 -5.26
N ILE A 136 3.80 0.02 -5.69
CA ILE A 136 4.32 -1.00 -4.76
C ILE A 136 5.44 -0.46 -3.88
N PHE A 137 6.33 0.36 -4.46
CA PHE A 137 7.44 0.97 -3.71
C PHE A 137 6.92 1.82 -2.54
N SER A 138 5.95 2.67 -2.81
CA SER A 138 5.41 3.62 -1.84
C SER A 138 4.65 2.91 -0.69
N HIS A 139 3.86 1.88 -1.00
CA HIS A 139 3.25 1.00 0.01
C HIS A 139 4.29 0.24 0.84
N TYR A 140 5.34 -0.29 0.19
CA TYR A 140 6.41 -1.00 0.88
C TYR A 140 7.18 -0.07 1.82
N TYR A 141 7.53 1.13 1.35
CA TYR A 141 8.19 2.14 2.16
C TYR A 141 7.33 2.56 3.35
N SER A 142 6.02 2.71 3.15
CA SER A 142 5.09 3.04 4.22
C SER A 142 5.04 1.98 5.30
N TRP A 143 4.91 0.70 4.91
CA TRP A 143 5.00 -0.43 5.85
C TRP A 143 6.34 -0.43 6.60
N TRP A 144 7.45 -0.26 5.88
CA TRP A 144 8.79 -0.23 6.47
C TRP A 144 8.96 0.94 7.46
N SER A 145 8.42 2.11 7.13
CA SER A 145 8.43 3.27 8.02
C SER A 145 7.66 3.01 9.30
N PHE A 146 6.43 2.47 9.22
CA PHE A 146 5.67 2.10 10.43
C PHE A 146 6.36 1.03 11.27
N PHE A 147 6.98 0.04 10.61
CA PHE A 147 7.78 -0.98 11.28
C PHE A 147 8.87 -0.31 12.13
N ASN A 148 9.67 0.59 11.53
CA ASN A 148 10.75 1.28 12.23
C ASN A 148 10.23 2.25 13.30
N TYR A 149 9.16 3.00 13.02
CA TYR A 149 8.60 3.96 13.97
C TYR A 149 8.17 3.30 15.28
N TRP A 150 7.54 2.13 15.22
CA TRP A 150 7.19 1.37 16.41
C TRP A 150 8.33 0.58 17.02
N ASN A 151 9.31 0.16 16.22
CA ASN A 151 10.49 -0.55 16.70
C ASN A 151 11.40 0.37 17.51
N ASP A 152 11.57 1.60 17.04
CA ASP A 152 12.53 2.56 17.56
C ASP A 152 11.90 3.58 18.53
N ASP A 153 10.58 3.82 18.44
CA ASP A 153 9.76 4.59 19.41
C ASP A 153 10.15 6.08 19.58
N TYR A 154 10.93 6.66 18.66
CA TYR A 154 11.37 8.08 18.73
C TYR A 154 11.00 8.95 17.50
N TYR A 155 10.40 8.39 16.45
CA TYR A 155 10.07 9.15 15.25
C TYR A 155 8.83 10.03 15.44
N ALA A 156 8.95 11.33 15.16
CA ALA A 156 7.85 12.30 15.27
C ALA A 156 6.95 12.31 14.02
N GLN A 157 7.42 11.78 12.89
CA GLN A 157 6.79 11.85 11.57
C GLN A 157 5.64 10.84 11.37
N TRP A 158 5.12 10.26 12.47
CA TRP A 158 4.10 9.21 12.40
C TRP A 158 2.81 9.72 11.76
N ASN A 159 2.34 10.91 12.14
CA ASN A 159 1.11 11.49 11.60
C ASN A 159 1.22 11.79 10.11
N HIS A 160 2.37 12.36 9.70
CA HIS A 160 2.68 12.62 8.30
C HIS A 160 2.64 11.30 7.50
N GLN A 161 3.34 10.26 7.96
CA GLN A 161 3.33 8.95 7.30
C GLN A 161 1.92 8.33 7.22
N LEU A 162 1.11 8.45 8.26
CA LEU A 162 -0.28 7.97 8.27
C LEU A 162 -1.12 8.68 7.20
N PHE A 163 -0.98 10.00 7.07
CA PHE A 163 -1.72 10.79 6.09
C PHE A 163 -1.40 10.35 4.65
N PHE A 164 -0.12 10.24 4.30
CA PHE A 164 0.31 9.78 2.97
C PHE A 164 -0.16 8.35 2.69
N THR A 165 0.05 7.42 3.65
CA THR A 165 -0.37 6.03 3.48
C THR A 165 -1.89 5.91 3.29
N SER A 166 -2.68 6.66 4.05
CA SER A 166 -4.15 6.59 3.97
C SER A 166 -4.67 7.08 2.62
N THR A 167 -4.11 8.18 2.12
CA THR A 167 -4.48 8.77 0.83
C THR A 167 -4.00 7.89 -0.33
N GLU A 168 -2.82 7.29 -0.21
CA GLU A 168 -2.29 6.33 -1.17
C GLU A 168 -3.12 5.03 -1.24
N LEU A 169 -3.55 4.50 -0.09
CA LEU A 169 -4.45 3.34 -0.02
C LEU A 169 -5.78 3.62 -0.69
N LEU A 170 -6.36 4.82 -0.50
CA LEU A 170 -7.57 5.24 -1.18
C LEU A 170 -7.38 5.27 -2.70
N SER A 171 -6.30 5.90 -3.18
CA SER A 171 -5.95 5.94 -4.60
C SER A 171 -5.80 4.54 -5.19
N THR A 172 -5.04 3.68 -4.50
CA THR A 172 -4.77 2.29 -4.92
C THR A 172 -6.02 1.43 -4.93
N PHE A 173 -6.93 1.63 -3.98
CA PHE A 173 -8.23 0.96 -3.97
C PHE A 173 -9.05 1.31 -5.22
N ILE A 174 -9.09 2.58 -5.61
CA ILE A 174 -9.78 3.02 -6.84
C ILE A 174 -9.07 2.45 -8.08
N VAL A 175 -7.74 2.43 -8.11
CA VAL A 175 -6.96 1.80 -9.20
C VAL A 175 -7.30 0.31 -9.33
N LEU A 176 -7.34 -0.44 -8.23
CA LEU A 176 -7.72 -1.86 -8.23
C LEU A 176 -9.16 -2.08 -8.69
N GLN A 177 -10.08 -1.16 -8.34
CA GLN A 177 -11.43 -1.19 -8.92
C GLN A 177 -11.40 -0.98 -10.43
N LEU A 178 -10.70 0.03 -10.90
CA LEU A 178 -10.57 0.34 -12.33
C LEU A 178 -9.67 -0.65 -13.09
N ALA A 179 -9.00 -1.59 -12.43
CA ALA A 179 -8.26 -2.64 -13.12
C ALA A 179 -9.17 -3.58 -13.95
N ASP A 180 -10.46 -3.66 -13.62
CA ASP A 180 -11.44 -4.39 -14.42
C ASP A 180 -11.92 -3.53 -15.60
N ASN A 181 -11.66 -3.96 -16.83
CA ASN A 181 -12.02 -3.26 -18.05
C ASN A 181 -13.53 -3.23 -18.34
N ARG A 182 -14.31 -4.07 -17.64
CA ARG A 182 -15.79 -4.07 -17.70
C ARG A 182 -16.38 -2.91 -16.89
N LEU A 183 -15.63 -2.38 -15.93
CA LEU A 183 -16.02 -1.22 -15.15
C LEU A 183 -15.70 0.08 -15.90
N LEU A 184 -16.68 0.97 -15.92
CA LEU A 184 -16.60 2.29 -16.53
C LEU A 184 -15.68 3.21 -15.71
N VAL A 185 -14.82 3.95 -16.41
CA VAL A 185 -13.96 4.97 -15.79
C VAL A 185 -14.77 6.25 -15.65
N THR A 186 -15.29 6.51 -14.45
CA THR A 186 -16.07 7.73 -14.19
C THR A 186 -15.14 8.91 -13.84
N PRO A 187 -15.55 10.16 -14.12
CA PRO A 187 -14.78 11.34 -13.73
C PRO A 187 -14.41 11.34 -12.25
N ARG A 188 -15.36 11.05 -11.35
CA ARG A 188 -15.10 10.97 -9.89
C ARG A 188 -13.97 10.02 -9.52
N LYS A 189 -13.91 8.83 -10.13
CA LYS A 189 -12.86 7.84 -9.83
C LYS A 189 -11.51 8.29 -10.39
N ALA A 190 -11.49 8.75 -11.64
CA ALA A 190 -10.27 9.22 -12.29
C ALA A 190 -9.71 10.47 -11.59
N LEU A 191 -10.55 11.48 -11.37
CA LEU A 191 -10.17 12.72 -10.68
C LEU A 191 -9.84 12.50 -9.22
N GLY A 192 -10.43 11.49 -8.55
CA GLY A 192 -10.04 11.08 -7.20
C GLY A 192 -8.59 10.60 -7.14
N ILE A 193 -8.18 9.73 -8.08
CA ILE A 193 -6.78 9.27 -8.19
C ILE A 193 -5.85 10.47 -8.49
N VAL A 194 -6.23 11.30 -9.47
CA VAL A 194 -5.46 12.48 -9.86
C VAL A 194 -5.32 13.46 -8.69
N GLY A 195 -6.39 13.67 -7.92
CA GLY A 195 -6.37 14.59 -6.79
C GLY A 195 -5.39 14.18 -5.70
N VAL A 196 -5.39 12.90 -5.32
CA VAL A 196 -4.39 12.37 -4.38
C VAL A 196 -2.97 12.55 -4.93
N ALA A 197 -2.75 12.19 -6.20
CA ALA A 197 -1.42 12.29 -6.81
C ALA A 197 -0.93 13.75 -6.91
N VAL A 198 -1.78 14.70 -7.32
CA VAL A 198 -1.42 16.12 -7.37
C VAL A 198 -1.06 16.64 -5.97
N MET A 199 -1.83 16.26 -4.94
CA MET A 199 -1.53 16.62 -3.57
C MET A 199 -0.16 16.09 -3.14
N HIS A 200 0.17 14.83 -3.45
CA HIS A 200 1.47 14.24 -3.15
C HIS A 200 2.62 14.89 -3.93
N VAL A 201 2.44 15.18 -5.22
CA VAL A 201 3.43 15.93 -6.02
C VAL A 201 3.72 17.29 -5.39
N ILE A 202 2.68 18.05 -5.00
CA ILE A 202 2.85 19.37 -4.39
C ILE A 202 3.55 19.24 -3.04
N ALA A 203 3.05 18.37 -2.15
CA ALA A 203 3.61 18.19 -0.82
C ALA A 203 5.07 17.70 -0.87
N GLY A 204 5.36 16.69 -1.69
CA GLY A 204 6.72 16.17 -1.88
C GLY A 204 7.67 17.20 -2.50
N SER A 205 7.18 18.06 -3.41
CA SER A 205 7.95 19.17 -3.99
C SER A 205 8.30 20.24 -2.96
N LEU A 206 7.37 20.56 -2.06
CA LEU A 206 7.58 21.56 -1.01
C LEU A 206 8.47 21.05 0.13
N ASP A 207 8.48 19.74 0.39
CA ASP A 207 9.28 19.13 1.45
C ASP A 207 10.73 18.89 0.99
N GLN A 208 10.98 17.80 0.26
CA GLN A 208 12.34 17.30 0.03
C GLN A 208 12.72 17.13 -1.44
N PHE A 209 11.75 16.94 -2.35
CA PHE A 209 12.05 16.59 -3.73
C PHE A 209 12.84 17.69 -4.47
N VAL A 210 12.46 18.97 -4.31
CA VAL A 210 13.15 20.06 -5.03
C VAL A 210 14.58 20.24 -4.52
N SER A 211 14.78 20.22 -3.20
CA SER A 211 16.13 20.32 -2.62
C SER A 211 16.99 19.12 -3.01
N ASN A 212 16.49 17.91 -2.79
CA ASN A 212 17.29 16.71 -2.99
C ASN A 212 17.58 16.42 -4.47
N VAL A 213 16.55 16.50 -5.32
CA VAL A 213 16.63 16.05 -6.72
C VAL A 213 16.95 17.21 -7.66
N VAL A 214 16.23 18.33 -7.55
CA VAL A 214 16.35 19.43 -8.53
C VAL A 214 17.58 20.29 -8.25
N LYS A 215 17.84 20.62 -6.98
CA LYS A 215 19.05 21.37 -6.60
C LYS A 215 20.29 20.50 -6.42
N GLY A 216 20.11 19.17 -6.35
CA GLY A 216 21.20 18.22 -6.16
C GLY A 216 21.82 18.27 -4.76
N GLU A 217 21.08 18.74 -3.76
CA GLU A 217 21.54 18.85 -2.37
C GLU A 217 21.43 17.50 -1.62
N GLY A 218 20.70 16.53 -2.19
CA GLY A 218 20.40 15.25 -1.56
C GLY A 218 21.47 14.19 -1.79
N HIS A 219 21.67 13.35 -0.78
CA HIS A 219 22.43 12.12 -0.93
C HIS A 219 21.73 11.12 -1.86
N MET A 220 22.50 10.19 -2.44
CA MET A 220 21.98 9.22 -3.42
C MET A 220 20.73 8.46 -2.95
N HIS A 221 20.67 8.07 -1.68
CA HIS A 221 19.51 7.36 -1.12
C HIS A 221 18.26 8.26 -1.02
N GLN A 222 18.43 9.55 -0.72
CA GLN A 222 17.34 10.54 -0.68
C GLN A 222 16.82 10.81 -2.08
N VAL A 223 17.73 11.00 -3.05
CA VAL A 223 17.36 11.20 -4.47
C VAL A 223 16.59 9.99 -5.00
N LEU A 224 17.10 8.77 -4.77
CA LEU A 224 16.43 7.55 -5.24
C LEU A 224 15.04 7.40 -4.63
N ARG A 225 14.91 7.64 -3.32
CA ARG A 225 13.63 7.60 -2.61
C ARG A 225 12.65 8.62 -3.19
N ASP A 226 13.06 9.87 -3.33
CA ASP A 226 12.19 10.97 -3.76
C ASP A 226 11.74 10.81 -5.22
N VAL A 227 12.62 10.31 -6.09
CA VAL A 227 12.25 9.93 -7.47
C VAL A 227 11.27 8.75 -7.47
N SER A 228 11.50 7.76 -6.60
CA SER A 228 10.63 6.58 -6.51
C SER A 228 9.24 6.89 -5.97
N PHE A 229 9.04 8.02 -5.29
CA PHE A 229 7.71 8.55 -4.95
C PHE A 229 7.11 9.40 -6.07
N MET A 230 7.89 10.31 -6.64
CA MET A 230 7.41 11.27 -7.62
C MET A 230 6.97 10.60 -8.94
N VAL A 231 7.71 9.58 -9.41
CA VAL A 231 7.40 8.91 -10.68
C VAL A 231 6.02 8.22 -10.65
N PRO A 232 5.69 7.38 -9.63
CA PRO A 232 4.35 6.86 -9.47
C PRO A 232 3.27 7.95 -9.43
N ASP A 233 3.47 9.04 -8.70
CA ASP A 233 2.46 10.11 -8.61
C ASP A 233 2.20 10.77 -9.97
N LEU A 234 3.25 11.07 -10.72
CA LEU A 234 3.10 11.58 -12.10
C LEU A 234 2.34 10.60 -12.99
N LEU A 235 2.59 9.29 -12.86
CA LEU A 235 1.81 8.27 -13.58
C LEU A 235 0.34 8.28 -13.14
N HIS A 236 0.05 8.42 -11.84
CA HIS A 236 -1.29 8.50 -11.28
C HIS A 236 -2.02 9.80 -11.67
N VAL A 237 -1.30 10.85 -12.10
CA VAL A 237 -1.92 12.00 -12.78
C VAL A 237 -2.24 11.65 -14.24
N LEU A 238 -1.27 11.12 -14.99
CA LEU A 238 -1.37 10.98 -16.44
C LEU A 238 -2.32 9.86 -16.88
N LEU A 239 -2.17 8.64 -16.35
CA LEU A 239 -2.88 7.47 -16.86
C LEU A 239 -4.40 7.50 -16.61
N PRO A 240 -4.90 7.93 -15.44
CA PRO A 240 -6.35 8.06 -15.23
C PRO A 240 -6.98 9.10 -16.15
N LEU A 241 -6.31 10.22 -16.45
CA LEU A 241 -6.79 11.22 -17.41
C LEU A 241 -6.83 10.66 -18.84
N VAL A 242 -5.81 9.90 -19.25
CA VAL A 242 -5.79 9.21 -20.54
C VAL A 242 -6.92 8.19 -20.65
N GLU A 243 -7.16 7.38 -19.61
CA GLU A 243 -8.26 6.40 -19.58
C GLU A 243 -9.64 7.05 -19.54
N LEU A 244 -9.77 8.18 -18.85
CA LEU A 244 -10.99 8.98 -18.86
C LEU A 244 -11.28 9.49 -20.28
N LYS A 245 -10.31 10.13 -20.94
CA LYS A 245 -10.43 10.59 -22.33
C LYS A 245 -10.78 9.46 -23.29
N ARG A 246 -10.11 8.31 -23.18
CA ARG A 246 -10.41 7.11 -23.98
C ARG A 246 -11.85 6.62 -23.77
N SER A 247 -12.34 6.67 -22.54
CA SER A 247 -13.71 6.24 -22.21
C SER A 247 -14.76 7.17 -22.82
N TYR A 248 -14.52 8.48 -22.82
CA TYR A 248 -15.36 9.46 -23.53
C TYR A 248 -15.39 9.22 -25.05
N CYS A 249 -14.25 8.94 -25.67
CA CYS A 249 -14.20 8.72 -27.12
C CYS A 249 -14.85 7.41 -27.58
N LYS A 250 -14.92 6.38 -26.72
CA LYS A 250 -15.39 5.04 -27.11
C LYS A 250 -16.87 4.78 -26.85
N SER A 251 -17.53 5.59 -26.02
CA SER A 251 -18.84 5.22 -25.49
C SER A 251 -19.87 6.35 -25.63
N PRO A 252 -20.95 6.16 -26.40
CA PRO A 252 -22.04 7.12 -26.49
C PRO A 252 -22.81 7.28 -25.16
N LYS A 253 -22.59 6.41 -24.17
CA LYS A 253 -23.15 6.59 -22.81
C LYS A 253 -22.55 7.79 -22.08
N TYR A 254 -21.37 8.27 -22.47
CA TYR A 254 -20.74 9.46 -21.89
C TYR A 254 -21.14 10.76 -22.58
N LEU A 255 -21.85 10.69 -23.71
CA LEU A 255 -22.37 11.88 -24.40
C LEU A 255 -23.37 12.66 -23.52
N TYR A 256 -23.93 12.01 -22.50
CA TYR A 256 -24.92 12.56 -21.58
C TYR A 256 -24.39 12.88 -20.18
N VAL A 257 -23.06 12.89 -19.95
CA VAL A 257 -22.55 13.44 -18.67
C VAL A 257 -22.72 14.97 -18.73
N PRO A 258 -23.58 15.57 -17.91
CA PRO A 258 -23.81 17.01 -17.93
C PRO A 258 -22.49 17.74 -17.62
N LEU A 259 -22.15 18.78 -18.39
CA LEU A 259 -20.96 19.60 -18.16
C LEU A 259 -20.91 20.16 -16.73
N ASN A 260 -22.08 20.40 -16.12
CA ASN A 260 -22.21 20.85 -14.74
C ASN A 260 -21.70 19.82 -13.71
N ASP A 261 -21.86 18.52 -13.99
CA ASP A 261 -21.38 17.47 -13.08
C ASP A 261 -19.85 17.39 -13.10
N LEU A 262 -19.22 17.56 -14.27
CA LEU A 262 -17.76 17.59 -14.36
C LEU A 262 -17.17 18.83 -13.65
N ARG A 263 -17.79 20.01 -13.82
CA ARG A 263 -17.37 21.22 -13.09
C ARG A 263 -17.46 21.04 -11.58
N ARG A 264 -18.56 20.43 -11.11
CA ARG A 264 -18.75 20.12 -9.70
C ARG A 264 -17.70 19.14 -9.19
N ASP A 265 -17.42 18.06 -9.93
CA ASP A 265 -16.41 17.08 -9.56
C ASP A 265 -15.00 17.72 -9.49
N ILE A 266 -14.66 18.61 -10.43
CA ILE A 266 -13.40 19.38 -10.42
C ILE A 266 -13.31 20.28 -9.18
N LEU A 267 -14.37 21.04 -8.88
CA LEU A 267 -14.41 21.92 -7.70
C LEU A 267 -14.26 21.15 -6.38
N VAL A 268 -14.90 19.98 -6.28
CA VAL A 268 -14.76 19.09 -5.11
C VAL A 268 -13.31 18.63 -4.97
N ILE A 269 -12.68 18.20 -6.07
CA ILE A 269 -11.30 17.71 -6.04
C ILE A 269 -10.31 18.83 -5.71
N ILE A 270 -10.49 20.04 -6.27
CA ILE A 270 -9.66 21.21 -5.91
C ILE A 270 -9.78 21.49 -4.41
N THR A 271 -11.01 21.52 -3.88
CA THR A 271 -11.24 21.74 -2.44
C THR A 271 -10.54 20.67 -1.59
N LEU A 272 -10.63 19.40 -1.99
CA LEU A 272 -9.97 18.29 -1.29
C LEU A 272 -8.44 18.38 -1.34
N ILE A 273 -7.86 18.75 -2.49
CA ILE A 273 -6.42 18.98 -2.62
C ILE A 273 -5.99 20.11 -1.69
N THR A 274 -6.70 21.25 -1.70
CA THR A 274 -6.34 22.39 -0.84
C THR A 274 -6.43 22.06 0.65
N LEU A 275 -7.49 21.35 1.06
CA LEU A 275 -7.66 20.92 2.44
C LEU A 275 -6.60 19.88 2.83
N GLY A 276 -6.26 18.97 1.92
CA GLY A 276 -5.23 17.95 2.12
C GLY A 276 -3.84 18.57 2.29
N ILE A 277 -3.48 19.55 1.46
CA ILE A 277 -2.21 20.29 1.58
C ILE A 277 -2.17 21.06 2.90
N PHE A 278 -3.27 21.75 3.25
CA PHE A 278 -3.37 22.46 4.52
C PHE A 278 -3.18 21.52 5.71
N LEU A 279 -3.87 20.39 5.72
CA LEU A 279 -3.72 19.38 6.77
C LEU A 279 -2.29 18.85 6.80
N CYS A 280 -1.69 18.54 5.64
CA CYS A 280 -0.30 18.08 5.54
C CYS A 280 0.68 19.09 6.17
N SER A 281 0.45 20.40 6.01
CA SER A 281 1.31 21.43 6.62
C SER A 281 1.17 21.56 8.14
N LEU A 282 0.10 21.01 8.73
CA LEU A 282 -0.14 21.02 10.18
C LEU A 282 0.41 19.78 10.90
N LEU A 283 0.70 18.70 10.16
CA LEU A 283 1.14 17.41 10.68
C LEU A 283 2.67 17.31 10.77
#